data_AF-A0A9D1G5S5-F1
#
_entry.id   AF-A0A9D1G5S5-F1
#
_cell.length_a   1.000
_cell.length_b   1.000
_cell.length_c   1.000
_cell.angle_alpha   90.00
_cell.angle_beta   90.00
_cell.angle_gamma   90.00
#
_symmetry.space_group_name_H-M   'P 1'
#
loop_
_entity.id
_entity.type
_entity.pdbx_description
1 polymer ?
#
loop_
_entity_poly.entity_id
_entity_poly.type
_entity_poly.pdbx_seq_one_letter_code
_entity_poly.pdbx_strand_id
1 'polypeptide(L)'
;MKKNILYISPMQARTLSLEAANVKSARFDSQKLLDGGSLYELEFTTDEMHYCCYIDATSGEALGLDFFPVPVESYPSYYEAPQELPKSVSA
;
A
#
# COMPACT_ATOMS: atom_id res chain seq x y z
N MET A 1 -3.11 -13.15 -35.20
CA MET A 1 -4.09 -13.43 -34.13
C MET A 1 -4.38 -12.16 -33.35
N LYS A 2 -5.61 -11.67 -33.35
CA LYS A 2 -6.04 -10.68 -32.36
C LYS A 2 -6.28 -11.47 -31.08
N LYS A 3 -5.38 -11.40 -30.09
CA LYS A 3 -5.71 -11.90 -28.76
C LYS A 3 -6.89 -11.06 -28.30
N ASN A 4 -8.05 -11.66 -28.07
CA ASN A 4 -9.14 -11.01 -27.35
C ASN A 4 -8.63 -10.82 -25.93
N ILE A 5 -7.98 -9.67 -25.69
CA ILE A 5 -7.48 -9.30 -24.38
C ILE A 5 -8.73 -8.97 -23.56
N LEU A 6 -9.23 -9.97 -22.85
CA LEU A 6 -10.28 -9.80 -21.85
C LEU A 6 -9.62 -9.14 -20.65
N TYR A 7 -9.69 -7.81 -20.61
CA TYR A 7 -9.23 -7.08 -19.44
C TYR A 7 -10.02 -7.53 -18.22
N ILE A 8 -9.33 -7.79 -17.11
CA ILE A 8 -10.03 -8.13 -15.88
C ILE A 8 -10.91 -6.96 -15.47
N SER A 9 -12.06 -7.27 -14.88
CA SER A 9 -12.94 -6.21 -14.38
C SER A 9 -12.37 -5.60 -13.09
N PRO A 10 -12.67 -4.33 -12.80
CA PRO A 10 -12.34 -3.67 -11.53
C PRO A 10 -12.63 -4.52 -10.29
N MET A 11 -13.78 -5.21 -10.29
CA MET A 11 -14.21 -6.05 -9.19
C MET A 11 -13.33 -7.29 -9.02
N GLN A 12 -12.87 -7.91 -10.11
CA GLN A 12 -11.90 -9.00 -10.05
C GLN A 12 -10.56 -8.52 -9.51
N ALA A 13 -10.11 -7.35 -9.97
CA ALA A 13 -8.86 -6.76 -9.51
C ALA A 13 -8.90 -6.52 -8.00
N ARG A 14 -10.01 -6.01 -7.46
CA ARG A 14 -10.22 -5.87 -6.01
C ARG A 14 -10.10 -7.19 -5.25
N THR A 15 -10.81 -8.23 -5.70
CA THR A 15 -10.76 -9.54 -5.04
C THR A 15 -9.33 -10.10 -5.03
N LEU A 16 -8.65 -10.08 -6.18
CA LEU A 16 -7.27 -10.51 -6.30
C LEU A 16 -6.32 -9.71 -5.39
N SER A 17 -6.49 -8.40 -5.30
CA SER A 17 -5.65 -7.57 -4.41
C SER A 17 -5.87 -7.88 -2.92
N LEU A 18 -7.11 -8.18 -2.51
CA LEU A 18 -7.42 -8.60 -1.15
C LEU A 18 -6.83 -9.99 -0.84
N GLU A 19 -6.94 -10.92 -1.80
CA GLU A 19 -6.33 -12.25 -1.69
C GLU A 19 -4.80 -12.17 -1.62
N ALA A 20 -4.17 -11.34 -2.44
CA ALA A 20 -2.72 -11.11 -2.45
C ALA A 20 -2.23 -10.51 -1.14
N ALA A 21 -2.98 -9.57 -0.55
CA ALA A 21 -2.68 -9.00 0.75
C ALA A 21 -3.05 -9.92 1.94
N ASN A 22 -3.75 -11.04 1.68
CA ASN A 22 -4.34 -11.89 2.70
C ASN A 22 -5.32 -11.14 3.65
N VAL A 23 -5.98 -10.10 3.14
CA VAL A 23 -6.89 -9.25 3.92
C VAL A 23 -8.34 -9.59 3.60
N LYS A 24 -9.14 -9.85 4.64
CA LYS A 24 -10.58 -10.13 4.45
C LYS A 24 -11.39 -8.90 4.07
N SER A 25 -11.01 -7.74 4.59
CA SER A 25 -11.71 -6.47 4.38
C SER A 25 -10.74 -5.32 4.52
N ALA A 26 -10.62 -4.51 3.47
CA ALA A 26 -9.81 -3.30 3.46
C ALA A 26 -10.62 -2.14 2.90
N ARG A 27 -10.20 -0.92 3.22
CA ARG A 27 -10.79 0.30 2.68
C ARG A 27 -10.02 0.68 1.42
N PHE A 28 -10.64 0.53 0.26
CA PHE A 28 -10.06 1.02 -0.99
C PHE A 28 -10.06 2.55 -1.01
N ASP A 29 -8.88 3.14 -1.12
CA ASP A 29 -8.69 4.59 -1.22
C ASP A 29 -8.67 5.01 -2.70
N SER A 30 -7.94 4.24 -3.53
CA SER A 30 -7.85 4.49 -4.96
C SER A 30 -7.85 3.22 -5.79
N GLN A 31 -8.35 3.34 -7.01
CA GLN A 31 -8.28 2.28 -8.01
C GLN A 31 -8.13 2.92 -9.38
N LYS A 32 -6.98 2.68 -10.01
CA LYS A 32 -6.63 3.26 -11.30
C LYS A 32 -6.19 2.18 -12.27
N LEU A 33 -6.46 2.42 -13.54
CA LEU A 33 -5.99 1.59 -14.65
C LEU A 33 -4.91 2.40 -15.38
N LEU A 34 -3.65 2.00 -15.17
CA LEU A 34 -2.46 2.57 -15.77
C LEU A 34 -2.04 1.79 -17.03
N ASP A 35 -1.05 2.33 -17.73
CA ASP A 35 -0.46 1.73 -18.93
C ASP A 35 -1.49 1.46 -20.05
N GLY A 36 -2.33 2.46 -20.34
CA GLY A 36 -3.28 2.43 -21.46
C GLY A 36 -4.40 1.39 -21.35
N GLY A 37 -4.56 0.74 -20.19
CA GLY A 37 -5.52 -0.35 -19.99
C GLY A 37 -4.91 -1.66 -19.50
N SER A 38 -3.59 -1.72 -19.33
CA SER A 38 -2.86 -2.97 -19.12
C SER A 38 -2.53 -3.25 -17.65
N LEU A 39 -2.55 -2.23 -16.78
CA LEU A 39 -2.10 -2.35 -15.39
C LEU A 39 -3.16 -1.78 -14.45
N TYR A 40 -3.64 -2.57 -13.49
CA TYR A 40 -4.43 -2.07 -12.37
C TYR A 40 -3.53 -1.72 -11.20
N GLU A 41 -3.71 -0.53 -10.67
CA GLU A 41 -3.17 -0.09 -9.38
C GLU A 41 -4.34 0.04 -8.41
N LEU A 42 -4.32 -0.77 -7.35
CA LEU A 42 -5.29 -0.74 -6.27
C LEU A 42 -4.59 -0.32 -5.00
N GLU A 43 -5.04 0.78 -4.44
CA GLU A 43 -4.54 1.31 -3.18
C GLU A 43 -5.63 1.16 -2.13
N PHE A 44 -5.33 0.41 -1.08
CA PHE A 44 -6.25 0.16 0.00
C PHE A 44 -5.53 0.19 1.34
N THR A 45 -6.25 0.68 2.33
CA THR A 45 -5.72 0.89 3.66
C THR A 45 -6.47 0.02 4.64
N THR A 46 -5.74 -0.50 5.60
CA THR A 46 -6.27 -1.18 6.79
C THR A 46 -6.11 -0.26 8.00
N ASP A 47 -6.37 -0.74 9.21
CA ASP A 47 -6.27 0.10 10.42
C ASP A 47 -4.85 0.65 10.66
N GLU A 48 -3.82 -0.14 10.29
CA GLU A 48 -2.42 0.15 10.62
C GLU A 48 -1.50 0.28 9.39
N MET A 49 -1.90 -0.30 8.24
CA MET A 49 -1.06 -0.39 7.04
C MET A 49 -1.80 0.03 5.78
N HIS A 50 -1.11 0.75 4.91
CA HIS A 50 -1.49 0.94 3.51
C HIS A 50 -0.89 -0.17 2.66
N TYR A 51 -1.66 -0.60 1.67
CA TYR A 51 -1.29 -1.60 0.70
C TYR A 51 -1.49 -1.03 -0.70
N CYS A 52 -0.47 -1.19 -1.54
CA CYS A 52 -0.50 -0.87 -2.96
C CYS A 52 -0.31 -2.16 -3.73
N CYS A 53 -1.32 -2.59 -4.47
CA CYS A 53 -1.28 -3.80 -5.27
C CYS A 53 -1.30 -3.46 -6.76
N TYR A 54 -0.38 -4.07 -7.50
CA TYR A 54 -0.25 -3.92 -8.95
C TYR A 54 -0.68 -5.23 -9.60
N ILE A 55 -1.71 -5.18 -10.44
CA ILE A 55 -2.28 -6.34 -11.11
C ILE A 55 -2.25 -6.15 -12.61
N ASP A 56 -1.74 -7.12 -13.35
CA ASP A 56 -1.79 -7.11 -14.80
C ASP A 56 -3.24 -7.31 -15.26
N ALA A 57 -3.79 -6.33 -15.98
CA ALA A 57 -5.18 -6.38 -16.46
C ALA A 57 -5.38 -7.43 -17.55
N THR A 58 -4.32 -7.89 -18.22
CA THR A 58 -4.41 -8.84 -19.34
C THR A 58 -4.28 -10.29 -18.90
N SER A 59 -3.43 -10.58 -17.91
CA SER A 59 -3.22 -11.91 -17.33
C SER A 59 -4.04 -12.13 -16.06
N GLY A 60 -4.34 -11.06 -15.31
CA GLY A 60 -4.93 -11.14 -13.98
C GLY A 60 -3.92 -11.53 -12.89
N GLU A 61 -2.62 -11.46 -13.18
CA GLU A 61 -1.56 -11.77 -12.24
C GLU A 61 -1.20 -10.54 -11.40
N ALA A 62 -1.04 -10.73 -10.09
CA ALA A 62 -0.49 -9.70 -9.22
C ALA A 62 1.01 -9.58 -9.50
N LEU A 63 1.42 -8.47 -10.13
CA LEU A 63 2.81 -8.14 -10.45
C LEU A 63 3.61 -7.79 -9.19
N GLY A 64 2.94 -7.21 -8.20
CA GLY A 64 3.58 -6.85 -6.94
C GLY A 64 2.57 -6.35 -5.91
N LEU A 65 2.95 -6.51 -4.64
CA LEU A 65 2.26 -5.96 -3.49
C LEU A 65 3.28 -5.22 -2.65
N ASP A 66 3.09 -3.92 -2.51
CA ASP A 66 3.83 -3.08 -1.58
C ASP A 66 2.93 -2.75 -0.38
N PHE A 67 3.53 -2.66 0.80
CA PHE A 67 2.82 -2.27 1.99
C PHE A 67 3.70 -1.39 2.86
N PHE A 68 3.11 -0.33 3.38
CA PHE A 68 3.80 0.58 4.27
C PHE A 68 2.94 0.86 5.51
N PRO A 69 3.56 0.97 6.69
CA PRO A 69 2.84 1.40 7.88
C PRO A 69 2.30 2.81 7.65
N VAL A 70 1.05 3.05 8.06
CA VAL A 70 0.51 4.42 8.09
C VAL A 70 1.43 5.20 9.04
N PRO A 71 2.09 6.29 8.60
CA PRO A 71 2.96 7.05 9.47
C PRO A 71 2.14 7.53 10.66
N VAL A 72 2.61 7.18 11.84
CA VAL A 72 2.06 7.65 13.11
C VAL A 72 2.42 9.14 13.25
N GLU A 73 1.70 9.99 12.52
CA GLU A 73 1.74 11.45 12.71
C GLU A 73 1.03 11.90 14.01
N SER A 74 0.61 10.93 14.84
CA SER A 74 0.29 11.14 16.25
C SER A 74 1.24 10.34 17.16
N TYR A 75 2.55 10.47 16.96
CA TYR A 75 3.44 10.41 18.12
C TYR A 75 3.28 11.74 18.84
N PRO A 76 2.78 11.81 20.10
CA PRO A 76 3.22 12.89 20.96
C PRO A 76 4.75 12.88 20.90
N SER A 77 5.34 14.05 20.72
CA SER A 77 6.78 14.25 20.63
C SER A 77 7.46 13.79 21.93
N TYR A 78 7.61 12.49 22.14
CA TYR A 78 8.31 11.88 23.27
C TYR A 78 9.79 11.65 22.94
N TYR A 79 10.30 12.44 21.99
CA TYR A 79 11.69 12.86 21.98
C TYR A 79 11.73 14.32 22.44
N GLU A 80 11.37 14.56 23.70
CA GLU A 80 12.16 15.53 24.45
C GLU A 80 13.58 14.98 24.44
N ALA A 81 14.44 15.62 23.65
CA ALA A 81 15.87 15.36 23.68
C ALA A 81 16.32 15.32 25.15
N PRO A 82 17.13 14.33 25.59
CA PRO A 82 17.68 14.34 26.93
C PRO A 82 18.34 15.69 27.17
N GLN A 83 17.76 16.48 28.08
CA GLN A 83 18.33 17.77 28.45
C GLN A 83 19.78 17.51 28.90
N GLU A 84 20.72 18.19 28.26
CA GLU A 84 22.14 17.99 28.44
C GLU A 84 22.48 18.01 29.94
N LEU A 85 23.02 16.88 30.44
CA LEU A 85 23.56 16.78 31.78
C LEU A 85 24.59 17.92 32.00
N PRO A 86 24.51 18.68 33.12
CA PRO A 86 25.50 19.72 33.37
C PRO A 86 26.88 19.09 33.48
N LYS A 87 27.79 19.52 32.58
CA LYS A 87 29.20 19.11 32.57
C LYS A 87 29.82 19.36 33.94
N SER A 88 30.14 18.30 34.66
CA SER A 88 30.96 18.38 35.86
C SER A 88 32.37 18.83 35.47
N VAL A 89 32.70 20.09 35.76
CA VAL A 89 34.08 20.59 35.79
C VAL A 89 34.74 19.93 36.99
N SER A 90 35.66 19.00 36.72
CA SER A 90 36.54 18.44 37.74
C SER A 90 37.60 19.49 38.13
N ALA A 91 37.65 19.81 39.42
CA ALA A 91 38.73 20.53 40.08
C ALA A 91 39.63 19.53 40.83
#